data_AF-D8RCV8-F1
#
_entry.id   AF-D8RCV8-F1
#
_cell.length_a   1.000
_cell.length_b   1.000
_cell.length_c   1.000
_cell.angle_alpha   90.00
_cell.angle_beta   90.00
_cell.angle_gamma   90.00
#
_symmetry.space_group_name_H-M   'P 1'
#
loop_
_entity.id
_entity.type
_entity.pdbx_description
1 polymer ?
#
loop_
_entity_poly.entity_id
_entity_poly.type
_entity_poly.pdbx_seq_one_letter_code
_entity_poly.pdbx_strand_id
1 'polypeptide(L)'
;TGTIFFKTKLCSRFRAGTCPYITNCNFAHGMEELRKPPPGWEEFVNPPVVADGGGNAAKLRPCKRFFAEGVCPYGERCIFSHEDPAVKPAATTAISNASTAKPLNWKTRLCNKWETTGSCPFGDKCHFAHGIAGKK
;
A
#
# COMPACT_ATOMS: atom_id res chain seq x y z
N THR A 1 -7.17 8.45 -28.23
CA THR A 1 -6.34 8.81 -27.06
C THR A 1 -5.64 7.55 -26.55
N GLY A 2 -4.46 7.22 -27.09
CA GLY A 2 -3.76 5.97 -26.77
C GLY A 2 -2.95 6.11 -25.48
N THR A 3 -3.06 5.15 -24.56
CA THR A 3 -2.28 5.13 -23.31
C THR A 3 -0.82 4.89 -23.65
N ILE A 4 0.06 5.81 -23.21
CA ILE A 4 1.52 5.79 -23.47
C ILE A 4 2.19 4.46 -23.04
N PHE A 5 1.55 3.71 -22.13
CA PHE A 5 2.01 2.40 -21.63
C PHE A 5 1.13 1.23 -22.11
N PHE A 6 0.47 1.34 -23.25
CA PHE A 6 -0.36 0.26 -23.79
C PHE A 6 0.51 -0.96 -24.14
N LYS A 7 0.18 -2.09 -23.52
CA LYS A 7 0.83 -3.39 -23.67
C LYS A 7 2.34 -3.38 -23.38
N THR A 8 2.81 -2.53 -22.46
CA THR A 8 4.22 -2.51 -22.03
C THR A 8 4.53 -3.51 -20.91
N LYS A 9 3.52 -4.20 -20.36
CA LYS A 9 3.66 -5.25 -19.35
C LYS A 9 2.72 -6.42 -19.62
N LEU A 10 3.15 -7.62 -19.26
CA LEU A 10 2.35 -8.85 -19.37
C LEU A 10 1.14 -8.82 -18.42
N CYS A 11 -0.02 -9.24 -18.94
CA CYS A 11 -1.27 -9.33 -18.23
C CYS A 11 -1.23 -10.49 -17.24
N SER A 12 -1.29 -10.20 -15.94
CA SER A 12 -1.27 -11.24 -14.90
C SER A 12 -2.53 -12.11 -14.92
N ARG A 13 -3.69 -11.56 -15.34
CA ARG A 13 -4.95 -12.32 -15.45
C ARG A 13 -4.90 -13.31 -16.61
N PHE A 14 -4.39 -12.89 -17.77
CA PHE A 14 -4.17 -13.79 -18.89
C PHE A 14 -3.15 -14.88 -18.55
N ARG A 15 -2.06 -14.51 -17.87
CA ARG A 15 -1.07 -15.49 -17.40
C ARG A 15 -1.65 -16.51 -16.40
N ALA A 16 -2.71 -16.14 -15.69
CA ALA A 16 -3.46 -17.04 -14.80
C ALA A 16 -4.53 -17.88 -15.55
N GLY A 17 -4.63 -17.74 -16.87
CA GLY A 17 -5.45 -18.60 -17.73
C GLY A 17 -6.59 -17.87 -18.46
N THR A 18 -7.14 -16.79 -17.93
CA THR A 18 -8.24 -16.08 -18.61
C THR A 18 -8.23 -14.59 -18.25
N CYS A 19 -8.26 -13.74 -19.28
CA CYS A 19 -8.43 -12.30 -19.13
C CYS A 19 -9.83 -11.89 -19.58
N PRO A 20 -10.65 -11.26 -18.72
CA PRO A 20 -12.01 -10.84 -19.08
C PRO A 20 -12.04 -9.72 -20.13
N TYR A 21 -10.93 -9.00 -20.30
CA TYR A 21 -10.84 -7.87 -21.23
C TYR A 21 -10.35 -8.27 -22.63
N ILE A 22 -9.81 -9.48 -22.79
CA ILE A 22 -9.39 -10.08 -24.07
C ILE A 22 -8.68 -9.07 -25.00
N THR A 23 -9.40 -8.49 -25.97
CA THR A 23 -8.87 -7.57 -26.98
C THR A 23 -8.73 -6.12 -26.47
N ASN A 24 -9.51 -5.73 -25.48
CA ASN A 24 -9.50 -4.39 -24.87
C ASN A 24 -8.56 -4.32 -23.65
N CYS A 25 -7.74 -5.34 -23.43
CA CYS A 25 -6.77 -5.35 -22.35
C CYS A 25 -5.60 -4.40 -22.66
N ASN A 26 -5.33 -3.47 -21.75
CA ASN A 26 -4.17 -2.58 -21.82
C ASN A 26 -2.83 -3.29 -21.54
N PHE A 27 -2.86 -4.58 -21.18
CA PHE A 27 -1.69 -5.40 -20.90
C PHE A 27 -1.51 -6.47 -21.98
N ALA A 28 -0.27 -6.92 -22.20
CA ALA A 28 0.05 -7.90 -23.23
C ALA A 28 -0.38 -9.33 -22.82
N HIS A 29 -1.04 -10.07 -23.69
CA HIS A 29 -1.41 -11.49 -23.47
C HIS A 29 -0.32 -12.47 -23.94
N GLY A 30 0.84 -11.97 -24.31
CA GLY A 30 1.99 -12.79 -24.68
C GLY A 30 3.18 -11.90 -24.94
N MET A 31 4.33 -12.51 -25.25
CA MET A 31 5.50 -11.76 -25.64
C MET A 31 5.33 -11.11 -27.03
N GLU A 32 4.51 -11.70 -27.90
CA GLU A 32 4.16 -11.12 -29.23
C GLU A 32 3.43 -9.79 -29.13
N GLU A 33 2.60 -9.61 -28.11
CA GLU A 33 1.85 -8.37 -27.90
C GLU A 33 2.61 -7.35 -27.04
N LEU A 34 3.74 -7.75 -26.44
CA LEU A 34 4.50 -6.94 -25.50
C LEU A 34 5.29 -5.87 -26.25
N ARG A 35 4.84 -4.62 -26.10
CA ARG A 35 5.49 -3.47 -26.73
C ARG A 35 6.64 -2.97 -25.88
N LYS A 36 7.74 -2.61 -26.55
CA LYS A 36 8.81 -1.84 -25.90
C LYS A 36 8.23 -0.48 -25.51
N PRO A 37 8.46 -0.03 -24.27
CA PRO A 37 8.05 1.29 -23.85
C PRO A 37 8.73 2.37 -24.70
N PRO A 38 8.12 3.57 -24.83
CA PRO A 38 8.62 4.62 -25.71
C PRO A 38 10.01 5.14 -25.27
N PRO A 39 10.84 5.65 -26.19
CA PRO A 39 12.16 6.20 -25.85
C PRO A 39 12.03 7.27 -24.75
N GLY A 40 12.90 7.22 -23.73
CA GLY A 40 12.87 8.15 -22.59
C GLY A 40 11.92 7.76 -21.44
N TRP A 41 11.14 6.68 -21.55
CA TRP A 41 10.27 6.22 -20.47
C TRP A 41 11.04 5.92 -19.16
N GLU A 42 12.27 5.42 -19.26
CA GLU A 42 13.15 5.06 -18.13
C GLU A 42 13.39 6.24 -17.19
N GLU A 43 13.48 7.47 -17.71
CA GLU A 43 13.68 8.69 -16.93
C GLU A 43 12.47 9.03 -16.04
N PHE A 44 11.27 8.62 -16.45
CA PHE A 44 10.03 8.85 -15.71
C PHE A 44 9.74 7.78 -14.65
N VAL A 45 10.27 6.56 -14.82
CA VAL A 45 10.05 5.44 -13.88
C VAL A 45 11.21 5.30 -12.90
N ASN A 46 12.39 5.77 -13.28
CA ASN A 46 13.61 5.70 -12.48
C ASN A 46 14.30 7.07 -12.50
N PRO A 47 13.74 8.08 -11.79
CA PRO A 47 14.42 9.36 -11.66
C PRO A 47 15.78 9.13 -10.98
N PRO A 48 16.83 9.89 -11.35
CA PRO A 48 18.13 9.78 -10.71
C PRO A 48 17.96 9.95 -9.20
N VAL A 49 18.21 8.86 -8.48
CA VAL A 49 18.29 8.86 -7.02
C VAL A 49 19.46 9.77 -6.65
N VAL A 50 19.16 10.97 -6.15
CA VAL A 50 20.16 11.75 -5.44
C VAL A 50 20.58 10.91 -4.24
N ALA A 51 21.85 10.52 -4.24
CA ALA A 51 22.42 9.62 -3.25
C ALA A 51 22.58 10.36 -1.92
N ASP A 52 21.51 10.44 -1.13
CA ASP A 52 21.60 10.72 0.29
C ASP A 52 20.61 9.81 1.05
N GLY A 53 21.17 8.79 1.70
CA GLY A 53 20.60 8.10 2.84
C GLY A 53 19.14 7.62 2.77
N GLY A 54 18.92 6.46 2.14
CA GLY A 54 17.88 5.50 2.55
C GLY A 54 16.45 6.03 2.74
N GLY A 55 15.73 6.28 1.64
CA GLY A 55 14.30 6.60 1.69
C GLY A 55 13.53 6.01 0.51
N ASN A 56 12.37 5.39 0.78
CA ASN A 56 11.48 4.79 -0.22
C ASN A 56 11.07 5.82 -1.30
N ALA A 57 11.58 5.66 -2.53
CA ALA A 57 11.34 6.53 -3.69
C ALA A 57 9.85 6.75 -4.06
N ALA A 58 8.93 5.95 -3.50
CA ALA A 58 7.49 6.10 -3.69
C ALA A 58 6.92 7.40 -3.08
N LYS A 59 7.57 8.01 -2.08
CA LYS A 59 7.06 9.24 -1.46
C LYS A 59 7.30 10.53 -2.28
N LEU A 60 7.91 10.47 -3.47
CA LEU A 60 8.27 11.69 -4.23
C LEU A 60 7.08 12.43 -4.86
N ARG A 61 5.92 11.79 -5.02
CA ARG A 61 4.73 12.43 -5.62
C ARG A 61 3.65 12.66 -4.56
N PRO A 62 3.12 13.89 -4.39
CA PRO A 62 2.08 14.17 -3.41
C PRO A 62 0.76 13.49 -3.79
N CYS A 63 0.10 12.91 -2.82
CA CYS A 63 -1.19 12.28 -2.99
C CYS A 63 -2.28 13.33 -3.21
N LYS A 64 -2.70 13.50 -4.46
CA LYS A 64 -3.76 14.46 -4.82
C LYS A 64 -5.03 14.33 -3.98
N ARG A 65 -5.41 13.08 -3.64
CA ARG A 65 -6.64 12.81 -2.87
C ARG A 65 -6.51 13.26 -1.42
N PHE A 66 -5.37 12.96 -0.80
CA PHE A 66 -5.06 13.41 0.56
C PHE A 66 -4.98 14.93 0.64
N PHE A 67 -4.31 15.59 -0.31
CA PHE A 67 -4.19 17.05 -0.30
C PHE A 67 -5.49 17.78 -0.67
N ALA A 68 -6.43 17.12 -1.36
CA ALA A 68 -7.74 17.69 -1.66
C ALA A 68 -8.76 17.50 -0.53
N GLU A 69 -8.77 16.32 0.11
CA GLU A 69 -9.85 15.92 1.03
C GLU A 69 -9.38 15.65 2.47
N GLY A 70 -8.07 15.72 2.74
CA GLY A 70 -7.47 15.40 4.04
C GLY A 70 -7.51 13.91 4.42
N VAL A 71 -8.15 13.06 3.60
CA VAL A 71 -8.30 11.63 3.83
C VAL A 71 -7.90 10.82 2.60
N CYS A 72 -7.14 9.75 2.81
CA CYS A 72 -6.75 8.84 1.76
C CYS A 72 -7.18 7.40 2.09
N PRO A 73 -7.97 6.74 1.24
CA PRO A 73 -8.46 5.37 1.50
C PRO A 73 -7.33 4.32 1.53
N TYR A 74 -6.14 4.66 1.04
CA TYR A 74 -4.97 3.79 1.06
C TYR A 74 -4.14 3.91 2.36
N GLY A 75 -4.36 4.95 3.16
CA GLY A 75 -3.66 5.20 4.43
C GLY A 75 -2.13 5.21 4.27
N GLU A 76 -1.43 4.61 5.24
CA GLU A 76 0.04 4.43 5.27
C GLU A 76 0.59 3.57 4.13
N ARG A 77 -0.28 2.85 3.40
CA ARG A 77 0.09 2.06 2.20
C ARG A 77 -0.03 2.86 0.91
N CYS A 78 -0.38 4.14 1.00
CA CYS A 78 -0.41 5.00 -0.16
C CYS A 78 1.00 5.12 -0.73
N ILE A 79 1.15 4.79 -2.01
CA ILE A 79 2.42 4.92 -2.74
C ILE A 79 2.75 6.38 -3.11
N PHE A 80 2.03 7.34 -2.53
CA PHE A 80 2.16 8.78 -2.76
C PHE A 80 2.30 9.47 -1.40
N SER A 81 3.06 10.56 -1.32
CA SER A 81 3.30 11.25 -0.05
C SER A 81 2.06 11.97 0.47
N HIS A 82 1.84 11.84 1.79
CA HIS A 82 0.87 12.58 2.60
C HIS A 82 1.56 13.61 3.50
N GLU A 83 2.85 13.86 3.33
CA GLU A 83 3.62 14.81 4.13
C GLU A 83 3.58 16.20 3.47
N ASP A 84 3.09 17.18 4.23
CA ASP A 84 3.07 18.58 3.82
C ASP A 84 4.48 19.18 3.95
N PRO A 85 5.09 19.71 2.86
CA PRO A 85 6.45 20.25 2.90
C PRO A 85 6.59 21.57 3.69
N ALA A 86 5.48 22.20 4.14
CA ALA A 86 5.52 23.39 4.98
C ALA A 86 5.57 23.07 6.48
N VAL A 87 5.32 21.82 6.91
CA VAL A 87 5.52 21.39 8.29
C VAL A 87 6.97 20.95 8.46
N LYS A 88 7.85 21.92 8.72
CA LYS A 88 9.19 21.64 9.27
C LYS A 88 9.01 20.72 10.48
N PRO A 89 9.82 19.67 10.68
CA PRO A 89 9.76 18.91 11.91
C PRO A 89 10.19 19.84 13.04
N ALA A 90 9.22 20.46 13.70
CA ALA A 90 9.43 20.99 15.04
C ALA A 90 9.77 19.76 15.88
N ALA A 91 11.04 19.69 16.27
CA ALA A 91 11.62 18.66 17.10
C ALA A 91 10.63 18.26 18.20
N THR A 92 9.88 17.19 17.95
CA THR A 92 9.03 16.59 18.96
C THR A 92 9.85 15.45 19.51
N THR A 93 10.43 15.73 20.66
CA THR A 93 10.94 14.77 21.62
C THR A 93 10.13 13.48 21.56
N ALA A 94 10.73 12.42 21.04
CA ALA A 94 10.25 11.06 21.26
C ALA A 94 11.45 10.23 21.68
N ILE A 95 11.58 10.18 23.01
CA ILE A 95 12.39 9.25 23.78
C ILE A 95 12.31 7.87 23.13
N SER A 96 13.46 7.31 22.79
CA SER A 96 13.63 5.89 22.56
C SER A 96 13.36 5.16 23.87
N ASN A 97 12.43 4.20 23.88
CA ASN A 97 12.61 3.01 24.69
C ASN A 97 11.91 1.80 24.08
N ALA A 98 12.68 0.72 24.05
CA ALA A 98 12.34 -0.55 23.46
C ALA A 98 11.09 -1.19 24.07
N SER A 99 10.30 -1.89 23.25
CA SER A 99 9.89 -3.30 23.42
C SER A 99 8.53 -3.57 22.78
N THR A 100 8.54 -4.39 21.72
CA THR A 100 7.42 -5.25 21.25
C THR A 100 6.04 -4.61 21.12
N ALA A 101 5.92 -3.45 20.47
CA ALA A 101 4.61 -2.90 20.14
C ALA A 101 3.94 -3.68 19.01
N LYS A 102 2.99 -4.55 19.36
CA LYS A 102 2.04 -5.15 18.41
C LYS A 102 1.41 -4.03 17.57
N PRO A 103 1.14 -4.27 16.27
CA PRO A 103 0.68 -3.22 15.37
C PRO A 103 -0.57 -2.55 15.95
N LEU A 104 -0.72 -1.23 15.72
CA LEU A 104 -1.76 -0.38 16.32
C LEU A 104 -3.21 -0.88 16.07
N ASN A 105 -3.38 -1.87 15.19
CA ASN A 105 -4.63 -2.57 14.89
C ASN A 105 -4.82 -3.92 15.62
N TRP A 106 -3.95 -4.29 16.56
CA TRP A 106 -4.06 -5.54 17.31
C TRP A 106 -5.19 -5.42 18.34
N LYS A 107 -6.22 -6.27 18.23
CA LYS A 107 -7.41 -6.25 19.10
C LYS A 107 -8.24 -4.96 19.03
N THR A 108 -8.34 -4.31 17.86
CA THR A 108 -9.20 -3.12 17.66
C THR A 108 -10.65 -3.44 17.30
N ARG A 109 -10.96 -4.70 16.97
CA ARG A 109 -12.32 -5.17 16.66
C ARG A 109 -12.67 -6.36 17.53
N LEU A 110 -13.93 -6.44 18.00
CA LEU A 110 -14.40 -7.54 18.84
C LEU A 110 -14.47 -8.86 18.06
N CYS A 111 -14.09 -9.96 18.71
CA CYS A 111 -14.16 -11.29 18.12
C CYS A 111 -15.60 -11.79 18.16
N ASN A 112 -16.21 -11.91 16.98
CA ASN A 112 -17.57 -12.42 16.84
C ASN A 112 -17.73 -13.82 17.46
N LYS A 113 -16.72 -14.69 17.28
CA LYS A 113 -16.79 -16.07 17.80
C LYS A 113 -16.77 -16.12 19.32
N TRP A 114 -15.94 -15.28 19.95
CA TRP A 114 -15.91 -15.15 21.40
C TRP A 114 -17.20 -14.53 21.94
N GLU A 115 -17.74 -13.53 21.26
CA GLU A 115 -18.98 -12.86 21.69
C GLU A 115 -20.20 -13.77 21.60
N THR A 116 -20.33 -14.56 20.53
CA THR A 116 -21.48 -15.47 20.35
C THR A 116 -21.37 -16.75 21.19
N THR A 117 -20.16 -17.29 21.39
CA THR A 117 -19.99 -18.63 22.02
C THR A 117 -19.25 -18.62 23.35
N GLY A 118 -18.77 -17.46 23.82
CA GLY A 118 -17.96 -17.33 25.03
C GLY A 118 -16.56 -17.99 24.93
N SER A 119 -16.21 -18.54 23.78
CA SER A 119 -14.93 -19.25 23.57
C SER A 119 -14.41 -19.05 22.15
N CYS A 120 -13.10 -18.90 22.02
CA CYS A 120 -12.43 -18.72 20.74
C CYS A 120 -11.34 -19.78 20.57
N PRO A 121 -11.34 -20.55 19.47
CA PRO A 121 -10.34 -21.58 19.21
C PRO A 121 -8.92 -21.01 19.07
N PHE A 122 -8.79 -19.71 18.82
CA PHE A 122 -7.51 -19.01 18.70
C PHE A 122 -6.98 -18.49 20.05
N GLY A 123 -7.77 -18.55 21.13
CA GLY A 123 -7.36 -18.09 22.47
C GLY A 123 -6.70 -16.71 22.47
N ASP A 124 -5.58 -16.58 23.18
CA ASP A 124 -4.81 -15.33 23.28
C ASP A 124 -4.11 -14.89 21.99
N LYS A 125 -4.00 -15.81 21.03
CA LYS A 125 -3.45 -15.53 19.68
C LYS A 125 -4.51 -14.97 18.74
N CYS A 126 -5.75 -14.81 19.19
CA CYS A 126 -6.79 -14.17 18.39
C CYS A 126 -6.41 -12.71 18.10
N HIS A 127 -6.49 -12.35 16.81
CA HIS A 127 -6.23 -10.99 16.33
C HIS A 127 -7.35 -10.01 16.73
N PHE A 128 -8.49 -10.53 17.16
CA PHE A 128 -9.67 -9.79 17.58
C PHE A 128 -9.78 -9.73 19.11
N ALA A 129 -10.45 -8.70 19.65
CA ALA A 129 -10.64 -8.50 21.07
C ALA A 129 -11.70 -9.45 21.65
N HIS A 130 -11.43 -10.06 22.80
CA HIS A 130 -12.35 -10.94 23.52
C HIS A 130 -13.13 -10.20 24.63
N GLY A 131 -13.31 -8.87 24.51
CA GLY A 131 -14.03 -8.04 25.48
C GLY A 131 -13.25 -6.80 25.94
N ILE A 132 -13.99 -5.83 26.50
CA ILE A 132 -13.52 -4.49 26.90
C ILE A 132 -12.93 -4.52 28.33
N ALA A 133 -12.10 -5.51 28.64
CA ALA A 133 -11.27 -5.48 29.84
C ALA A 133 -10.28 -6.62 29.72
N GLY A 134 -9.03 -6.29 29.37
CA GLY A 134 -7.95 -7.25 29.50
C GLY A 134 -7.76 -7.60 30.97
N LYS A 135 -8.30 -8.73 31.42
CA LYS A 135 -7.83 -9.48 32.58
C LYS A 135 -8.10 -10.98 32.40
N LYS A 136 -6.98 -11.71 32.34
CA LYS A 136 -6.70 -13.13 32.66
C LYS A 136 -7.58 -14.21 32.04
#